data_AF-A0A930P703-F1
#
_entry.id   AF-A0A930P703-F1
#
_cell.length_a   1.000
_cell.length_b   1.000
_cell.length_c   1.000
_cell.angle_alpha   90.00
_cell.angle_beta   90.00
_cell.angle_gamma   90.00
#
_symmetry.space_group_name_H-M   'P 1'
#
loop_
_entity.id
_entity.type
_entity.pdbx_description
1 polymer ?
#
loop_
_entity_poly.entity_id
_entity_poly.type
_entity_poly.pdbx_seq_one_letter_code
_entity_poly.pdbx_strand_id
1 'polypeptide(L)'
;MAYLKKNYPGQRIVLSDKYETSRGLSNDIRIWTFTLSDYPKDTFHVASYISSDPFPMMKNRHGIEDDFEKVVILRRAKEFEHGPMKKFDALTRRLWAHFPELDFSLKPAKLELRTVDDIWRAKHLIDAFDQFLGDERLTEEVQYYLRMYMQGPCYDLNHGGSVPPSDNIVIDKSGKKKGCYIERRFCFGVNRQELCQQFYNDVMEFHQLMDSYGNGVNKGTYQAWAENQLRLVKPLLDLPSEEKRDSLLKLLGVRDDYTGSIFIDTGMKPYMLVTLSEKEEGSGAYNLFFTYPQLHAFCLRSGLQVQGAGDHFRVKGVDGRHYEFSSQFYKEKKGAIGWDEDVCYFLRNGRKVLVKGFYTPYECISDVLVRQITGRDVKKMVVSGQRSLNGQTFGRGPN
;
A
#
# COMPACT_ATOMS: atom_id res chain seq x y z
N MET A 1 -14.04 -6.25 -40.07
CA MET A 1 -14.17 -4.89 -40.67
C MET A 1 -15.22 -4.00 -40.02
N ALA A 2 -16.51 -4.39 -39.96
CA ALA A 2 -17.53 -3.56 -39.29
C ALA A 2 -17.19 -3.23 -37.82
N TYR A 3 -16.68 -4.23 -37.08
CA TYR A 3 -16.14 -4.07 -35.73
C TYR A 3 -15.06 -2.97 -35.64
N LEU A 4 -14.02 -3.05 -36.47
CA LEU A 4 -12.92 -2.08 -36.48
C LEU A 4 -13.38 -0.67 -36.85
N LYS A 5 -14.27 -0.52 -37.85
CA LYS A 5 -14.84 0.79 -38.22
C LYS A 5 -15.64 1.42 -37.08
N LYS A 6 -16.28 0.60 -36.24
CA LYS A 6 -17.05 1.05 -35.08
C LYS A 6 -16.14 1.50 -33.93
N ASN A 7 -15.10 0.71 -33.62
CA ASN A 7 -14.24 0.97 -32.46
C ASN A 7 -13.16 2.04 -32.75
N TYR A 8 -12.66 2.09 -33.98
CA TYR A 8 -11.59 3.00 -34.40
C TYR A 8 -12.03 3.87 -35.58
N PRO A 9 -13.06 4.73 -35.40
CA PRO A 9 -13.53 5.60 -36.46
C PRO A 9 -12.41 6.55 -36.92
N GLY A 10 -12.25 6.70 -38.24
CA GLY A 10 -11.23 7.58 -38.82
C GLY A 10 -9.87 6.91 -39.09
N GLN A 11 -9.60 5.73 -38.52
CA GLN A 11 -8.36 4.99 -38.79
C GLN A 11 -8.40 4.29 -40.16
N ARG A 12 -7.34 4.43 -40.96
CA ARG A 12 -7.20 3.75 -42.26
C ARG A 12 -6.52 2.40 -42.08
N ILE A 13 -7.33 1.34 -41.95
CA ILE A 13 -6.87 -0.01 -41.65
C ILE A 13 -6.87 -0.88 -42.94
N VAL A 14 -5.75 -1.55 -43.20
CA VAL A 14 -5.61 -2.52 -44.30
C VAL A 14 -5.70 -3.94 -43.73
N LEU A 15 -6.55 -4.77 -44.34
CA LEU A 15 -6.72 -6.19 -44.01
C LEU A 15 -5.60 -7.03 -44.63
N SER A 16 -5.06 -7.99 -43.89
CA SER A 16 -4.44 -9.16 -44.49
C SER A 16 -5.50 -10.21 -44.80
N ASP A 17 -5.53 -10.73 -46.03
CA ASP A 17 -6.44 -11.81 -46.44
C ASP A 17 -6.15 -13.15 -45.74
N LYS A 18 -5.08 -13.22 -44.93
CA LYS A 18 -4.64 -14.41 -44.20
C LYS A 18 -5.07 -14.35 -42.73
N TYR A 19 -5.59 -15.47 -42.24
CA TYR A 19 -5.93 -15.66 -40.83
C TYR A 19 -5.45 -17.03 -40.34
N GLU A 20 -5.17 -17.10 -39.05
CA GLU A 20 -4.84 -18.33 -38.35
C GLU A 20 -6.05 -18.82 -37.57
N THR A 21 -6.14 -20.14 -37.37
CA THR A 21 -7.23 -20.75 -36.60
C THR A 21 -6.64 -21.71 -35.57
N SER A 22 -7.03 -21.54 -34.31
CA SER A 22 -6.76 -22.51 -33.25
C SER A 22 -8.10 -23.07 -32.74
N ARG A 23 -8.17 -24.39 -32.59
CA ARG A 23 -9.37 -25.10 -32.14
C ARG A 23 -9.05 -25.90 -30.89
N GLY A 24 -9.88 -25.73 -29.88
CA GLY A 24 -9.73 -26.35 -28.57
C GLY A 24 -11.04 -26.93 -28.06
N LEU A 25 -10.94 -27.69 -26.96
CA LEU A 25 -12.10 -28.34 -26.35
C LEU A 25 -13.12 -27.30 -25.83
N SER A 26 -12.62 -26.20 -25.25
CA SER A 26 -13.41 -25.14 -24.63
C SER A 26 -13.48 -23.85 -25.44
N ASN A 27 -12.62 -23.66 -26.44
CA ASN A 27 -12.52 -22.40 -27.19
C ASN A 27 -12.04 -22.66 -28.63
N ASP A 28 -12.67 -22.04 -29.62
CA ASP A 28 -12.11 -21.88 -30.97
C ASP A 28 -11.86 -20.41 -31.24
N ILE A 29 -10.69 -20.08 -31.78
CA ILE A 29 -10.27 -18.72 -32.07
C ILE A 29 -9.77 -18.61 -33.51
N ARG A 30 -10.17 -17.54 -34.18
CA ARG A 30 -9.63 -17.14 -35.50
C ARG A 30 -8.98 -15.79 -35.34
N ILE A 31 -7.74 -15.67 -35.80
CA ILE A 31 -6.93 -14.46 -35.62
C ILE A 31 -6.55 -13.91 -37.00
N TRP A 32 -6.91 -12.66 -37.26
CA TRP A 32 -6.51 -11.91 -38.45
C TRP A 32 -5.44 -10.89 -38.08
N THR A 33 -4.50 -10.66 -38.99
CA THR A 33 -3.48 -9.61 -38.86
C THR A 33 -3.86 -8.40 -39.71
N PHE A 34 -3.67 -7.21 -39.17
CA PHE A 34 -3.99 -5.93 -39.79
C PHE A 34 -2.81 -4.99 -39.72
N THR A 35 -2.80 -4.01 -40.60
CA THR A 35 -1.78 -2.97 -40.65
C THR A 35 -2.44 -1.60 -40.72
N LEU A 36 -1.86 -0.62 -40.02
CA LEU A 36 -2.25 0.78 -40.16
C LEU A 36 -1.59 1.39 -41.39
N SER A 37 -2.38 2.04 -42.25
CA SER A 37 -1.86 2.65 -43.49
C SER A 37 -0.79 3.69 -43.21
N ASP A 38 -0.98 4.48 -42.15
CA ASP A 38 -0.06 5.55 -41.76
C ASP A 38 1.16 5.02 -40.99
N TYR A 39 1.08 3.77 -40.49
CA TYR A 39 2.14 3.09 -39.75
C TYR A 39 2.30 1.64 -40.21
N PRO A 40 2.82 1.41 -41.43
CA PRO A 40 2.79 0.10 -42.06
C PRO A 40 3.69 -0.96 -41.39
N LYS A 41 4.52 -0.55 -40.44
CA LYS A 41 5.38 -1.44 -39.65
C LYS A 41 4.68 -1.97 -38.40
N ASP A 42 3.57 -1.36 -38.01
CA ASP A 42 2.80 -1.77 -36.84
C ASP A 42 1.67 -2.69 -37.28
N THR A 43 1.80 -3.96 -36.91
CA THR A 43 0.77 -4.96 -37.12
C THR A 43 0.00 -5.21 -35.84
N PHE A 44 -1.32 -5.25 -35.93
CA PHE A 44 -2.21 -5.63 -34.84
C PHE A 44 -3.10 -6.79 -35.26
N HIS A 45 -3.70 -7.45 -34.28
CA HIS A 45 -4.47 -8.66 -34.42
C HIS A 45 -5.90 -8.43 -33.99
N VAL A 46 -6.83 -9.11 -34.66
CA VAL A 46 -8.22 -9.23 -34.21
C VAL A 46 -8.53 -10.70 -34.10
N ALA A 47 -8.97 -11.12 -32.93
CA ALA A 47 -9.51 -12.44 -32.68
C ALA A 47 -11.03 -12.43 -32.74
N SER A 48 -11.61 -13.40 -33.43
CA SER A 48 -12.98 -13.82 -33.18
C SER A 48 -12.95 -15.17 -32.51
N TYR A 49 -13.66 -15.30 -31.38
CA TYR A 49 -13.66 -16.51 -30.59
C TYR A 49 -15.07 -17.02 -30.32
N ILE A 50 -15.16 -18.33 -30.11
CA ILE A 50 -16.35 -19.00 -29.58
C ILE A 50 -15.92 -19.94 -28.44
N SER A 51 -16.43 -19.69 -27.25
CA SER A 51 -16.05 -20.40 -26.03
C SER A 51 -17.25 -21.06 -25.33
N SER A 52 -16.96 -22.06 -24.51
CA SER A 52 -17.93 -22.74 -23.65
C SER A 52 -17.99 -22.07 -22.27
N ASP A 53 -19.17 -21.59 -21.87
CA ASP A 53 -19.40 -21.07 -20.51
C ASP A 53 -20.81 -21.46 -20.03
N PRO A 54 -20.96 -22.31 -18.99
CA PRO A 54 -19.91 -22.97 -18.20
C PRO A 54 -19.27 -24.17 -18.92
N PHE A 55 -18.00 -24.45 -18.62
CA PHE A 55 -17.29 -25.64 -19.11
C PHE A 55 -17.83 -26.92 -18.42
N PRO A 56 -18.02 -28.07 -19.12
CA PRO A 56 -17.68 -28.38 -20.52
C PRO A 56 -18.91 -28.39 -21.47
N MET A 57 -19.81 -27.39 -21.39
CA MET A 57 -20.99 -27.34 -22.26
C MET A 57 -20.65 -26.95 -23.72
N MET A 58 -21.65 -26.97 -24.61
CA MET A 58 -21.52 -26.46 -25.98
C MET A 58 -20.98 -25.02 -26.00
N LYS A 59 -20.10 -24.74 -26.98
CA LYS A 59 -19.58 -23.40 -27.25
C LYS A 59 -20.73 -22.47 -27.61
N ASN A 60 -21.06 -21.56 -26.71
CA ASN A 60 -22.25 -20.70 -26.77
C ASN A 60 -21.90 -19.20 -26.71
N ARG A 61 -20.72 -18.86 -26.18
CA ARG A 61 -20.28 -17.49 -26.00
C ARG A 61 -19.43 -17.07 -27.18
N HIS A 62 -19.85 -16.03 -27.88
CA HIS A 62 -19.14 -15.47 -29.02
C HIS A 62 -18.56 -14.11 -28.65
N GLY A 63 -17.37 -13.80 -29.15
CA GLY A 63 -16.77 -12.49 -28.96
C GLY A 63 -15.77 -12.11 -30.04
N ILE A 64 -15.41 -10.83 -30.01
CA ILE A 64 -14.33 -10.26 -30.81
C ILE A 64 -13.48 -9.42 -29.87
N GLU A 65 -12.17 -9.64 -29.91
CA GLU A 65 -11.15 -8.87 -29.20
C GLU A 65 -10.05 -8.46 -30.17
N ASP A 66 -9.35 -7.38 -29.88
CA ASP A 66 -8.24 -6.89 -30.69
C ASP A 66 -7.14 -6.32 -29.80
N ASP A 67 -5.92 -6.26 -30.34
CA ASP A 67 -4.74 -5.77 -29.62
C ASP A 67 -4.23 -4.44 -30.16
N PHE A 68 -5.12 -3.66 -30.79
CA PHE A 68 -4.78 -2.40 -31.45
C PHE A 68 -4.19 -1.39 -30.46
N GLU A 69 -4.87 -1.15 -29.34
CA GLU A 69 -4.45 -0.17 -28.34
C GLU A 69 -3.09 -0.55 -27.74
N LYS A 70 -2.91 -1.82 -27.37
CA LYS A 70 -1.60 -2.41 -27.00
C LYS A 70 -0.50 -2.02 -27.97
N VAL A 71 -0.69 -2.27 -29.28
CA VAL A 71 0.33 -1.99 -30.30
C VAL A 71 0.67 -0.50 -30.36
N VAL A 72 -0.35 0.36 -30.30
CA VAL A 72 -0.16 1.82 -30.27
C VAL A 72 0.61 2.24 -29.02
N ILE A 73 0.24 1.76 -27.84
CA ILE A 73 0.90 2.08 -26.57
C ILE A 73 2.37 1.65 -26.59
N LEU A 74 2.69 0.44 -27.06
CA LEU A 74 4.06 -0.06 -27.15
C LEU A 74 4.92 0.76 -28.11
N ARG A 75 4.36 1.22 -29.23
CA ARG A 75 5.06 2.15 -30.13
C ARG A 75 5.31 3.48 -29.44
N ARG A 76 4.28 4.07 -28.83
CA ARG A 76 4.38 5.37 -28.16
C ARG A 76 5.36 5.32 -26.99
N ALA A 77 5.43 4.20 -26.27
CA ALA A 77 6.45 3.95 -25.24
C ALA A 77 7.87 4.07 -25.81
N LYS A 78 8.14 3.42 -26.95
CA LYS A 78 9.45 3.54 -27.63
C LYS A 78 9.72 4.97 -28.09
N GLU A 79 8.75 5.65 -28.70
CA GLU A 79 8.89 7.06 -29.12
C GLU A 79 9.18 7.98 -27.93
N PHE A 80 8.48 7.77 -26.82
CA PHE A 80 8.67 8.49 -25.57
C PHE A 80 10.09 8.34 -25.05
N GLU A 81 10.62 7.12 -25.02
CA GLU A 81 12.00 6.82 -24.60
C GLU A 81 13.05 7.54 -25.46
N HIS A 82 12.83 7.62 -26.78
CA HIS A 82 13.79 8.22 -27.71
C HIS A 82 13.77 9.75 -27.71
N GLY A 83 12.65 10.37 -27.34
CA GLY A 83 12.46 11.82 -27.38
C GLY A 83 12.13 12.41 -26.01
N PRO A 84 10.83 12.52 -25.64
CA PRO A 84 10.37 13.16 -24.42
C PRO A 84 11.10 12.75 -23.13
N MET A 85 11.41 11.46 -22.97
CA MET A 85 12.05 10.92 -21.76
C MET A 85 13.42 11.54 -21.50
N LYS A 86 14.14 12.02 -22.53
CA LYS A 86 15.45 12.67 -22.40
C LYS A 86 15.43 13.98 -21.60
N LYS A 87 14.25 14.59 -21.42
CA LYS A 87 14.08 15.82 -20.63
C LYS A 87 14.16 15.57 -19.11
N PHE A 88 14.01 14.32 -18.68
CA PHE A 88 14.04 13.94 -17.27
C PHE A 88 15.47 13.69 -16.78
N ASP A 89 15.72 13.96 -15.50
CA ASP A 89 16.97 13.62 -14.83
C ASP A 89 17.20 12.09 -14.79
N ALA A 90 18.42 11.67 -14.45
CA ALA A 90 18.78 10.25 -14.42
C ALA A 90 18.02 9.43 -13.35
N LEU A 91 17.66 10.05 -12.22
CA LEU A 91 16.92 9.38 -11.14
C LEU A 91 15.46 9.16 -11.50
N THR A 92 14.87 10.03 -12.32
CA THR A 92 13.51 9.86 -12.83
C THR A 92 13.50 8.86 -13.99
N ARG A 93 14.43 8.98 -14.95
CA ARG A 93 14.52 8.07 -16.11
C ARG A 93 14.72 6.60 -15.72
N ARG A 94 15.46 6.32 -14.65
CA ARG A 94 15.69 4.92 -14.20
C ARG A 94 14.42 4.20 -13.76
N LEU A 95 13.35 4.94 -13.46
CA LEU A 95 12.08 4.35 -13.02
C LEU A 95 11.28 3.80 -14.20
N TRP A 96 11.57 4.26 -15.42
CA TRP A 96 10.84 3.82 -16.61
C TRP A 96 10.94 2.31 -16.78
N ALA A 97 9.80 1.68 -17.05
CA ALA A 97 9.67 0.24 -17.24
C ALA A 97 8.76 -0.03 -18.44
N HIS A 98 9.10 -1.04 -19.22
CA HIS A 98 8.27 -1.46 -20.35
C HIS A 98 7.02 -2.19 -19.86
N PHE A 99 5.94 -2.08 -20.64
CA PHE A 99 4.70 -2.83 -20.42
C PHE A 99 4.87 -4.28 -20.88
N PRO A 100 4.70 -5.28 -20.00
CA PRO A 100 4.74 -6.67 -20.42
C PRO A 100 3.52 -7.03 -21.28
N GLU A 101 3.74 -7.76 -22.37
CA GLU A 101 2.67 -8.20 -23.26
C GLU A 101 1.96 -9.45 -22.70
N LEU A 102 0.64 -9.52 -22.86
CA LEU A 102 -0.18 -10.71 -22.57
C LEU A 102 -1.27 -10.86 -23.62
N ASP A 103 -1.03 -11.75 -24.59
CA ASP A 103 -1.96 -12.04 -25.68
C ASP A 103 -2.51 -10.75 -26.32
N PHE A 104 -3.81 -10.49 -26.19
CA PHE A 104 -4.50 -9.31 -26.73
C PHE A 104 -4.45 -8.06 -25.83
N SER A 105 -3.72 -8.10 -24.72
CA SER A 105 -3.72 -7.05 -23.68
C SER A 105 -2.32 -6.67 -23.19
N LEU A 106 -2.23 -5.55 -22.49
CA LEU A 106 -1.06 -5.17 -21.72
C LEU A 106 -1.19 -5.56 -20.25
N LYS A 107 -0.10 -6.12 -19.69
CA LYS A 107 0.06 -6.17 -18.23
C LYS A 107 0.53 -4.82 -17.71
N PRO A 108 0.23 -4.49 -16.44
CA PRO A 108 0.72 -3.26 -15.85
C PRO A 108 2.26 -3.19 -15.85
N ALA A 109 2.82 -2.04 -16.22
CA ALA A 109 4.25 -1.78 -16.09
C ALA A 109 4.63 -1.65 -14.62
N LYS A 110 5.72 -2.30 -14.20
CA LYS A 110 6.16 -2.29 -12.80
C LYS A 110 7.33 -1.33 -12.60
N LEU A 111 7.07 -0.23 -11.89
CA LEU A 111 8.05 0.80 -11.56
C LEU A 111 8.64 0.49 -10.18
N GLU A 112 9.92 0.14 -10.17
CA GLU A 112 10.66 -0.22 -8.95
C GLU A 112 11.23 1.04 -8.28
N LEU A 113 10.59 1.42 -7.17
CA LEU A 113 10.95 2.57 -6.36
C LEU A 113 12.05 2.19 -5.35
N ARG A 114 12.98 3.11 -5.11
CA ARG A 114 14.05 2.95 -4.11
C ARG A 114 13.91 3.91 -2.95
N THR A 115 13.36 5.09 -3.17
CA THR A 115 13.22 6.14 -2.15
C THR A 115 11.81 6.73 -2.16
N VAL A 116 11.40 7.34 -1.05
CA VAL A 116 10.13 8.09 -0.96
C VAL A 116 9.99 9.18 -2.03
N ASP A 117 11.09 9.81 -2.46
CA ASP A 117 11.07 10.77 -3.55
C ASP A 117 10.74 10.14 -4.90
N ASP A 118 11.04 8.86 -5.09
CA ASP A 118 10.73 8.16 -6.34
C ASP A 118 9.23 8.01 -6.56
N ILE A 119 8.41 8.07 -5.49
CA ILE A 119 6.95 8.07 -5.59
C ILE A 119 6.50 9.27 -6.45
N TRP A 120 7.06 10.45 -6.15
CA TRP A 120 6.75 11.68 -6.87
C TRP A 120 7.39 11.71 -8.26
N ARG A 121 8.63 11.21 -8.41
CA ARG A 121 9.26 11.07 -9.73
C ARG A 121 8.48 10.14 -10.65
N ALA A 122 7.99 9.01 -10.13
CA ALA A 122 7.14 8.08 -10.85
C ALA A 122 5.83 8.74 -11.30
N LYS A 123 5.19 9.52 -10.42
CA LYS A 123 4.01 10.32 -10.78
C LYS A 123 4.28 11.24 -11.96
N HIS A 124 5.36 12.05 -11.88
CA HIS A 124 5.73 12.97 -12.96
C HIS A 124 6.02 12.25 -14.28
N LEU A 125 6.68 11.08 -14.21
CA LEU A 125 6.98 10.27 -15.38
C LEU A 125 5.70 9.70 -16.02
N ILE A 126 4.79 9.16 -15.21
CA ILE A 126 3.49 8.64 -15.65
C ILE A 126 2.64 9.75 -16.26
N ASP A 127 2.52 10.91 -15.59
CA ASP A 127 1.75 12.04 -16.09
C ASP A 127 2.26 12.52 -17.46
N ALA A 128 3.59 12.56 -17.64
CA ALA A 128 4.19 12.95 -18.91
C ALA A 128 3.99 11.92 -20.02
N PHE A 129 4.03 10.63 -19.70
CA PHE A 129 3.75 9.59 -20.69
C PHE A 129 2.28 9.59 -21.09
N ASP A 130 1.37 9.69 -20.12
CA ASP A 130 -0.07 9.70 -20.40
C ASP A 130 -0.47 10.97 -21.17
N GLN A 131 0.13 12.13 -20.86
CA GLN A 131 -0.03 13.34 -21.68
C GLN A 131 0.54 13.15 -23.10
N PHE A 132 1.65 12.40 -23.24
CA PHE A 132 2.22 12.09 -24.55
C PHE A 132 1.34 11.12 -25.35
N LEU A 133 0.59 10.22 -24.71
CA LEU A 133 -0.38 9.37 -25.38
C LEU A 133 -1.55 10.18 -25.99
N GLY A 134 -1.96 11.27 -25.33
CA GLY A 134 -3.03 12.16 -25.79
C GLY A 134 -4.43 11.71 -25.36
N ASP A 135 -5.45 12.51 -25.68
CA ASP A 135 -6.85 12.36 -25.20
C ASP A 135 -7.65 11.20 -25.85
N GLU A 136 -7.06 10.43 -26.75
CA GLU A 136 -7.75 9.29 -27.36
C GLU A 136 -7.81 8.11 -26.38
N ARG A 137 -8.91 7.32 -26.44
CA ARG A 137 -9.35 6.18 -25.60
C ARG A 137 -8.31 5.18 -25.06
N LEU A 138 -7.05 5.29 -25.50
CA LEU A 138 -5.89 4.45 -25.20
C LEU A 138 -5.47 4.42 -23.72
N THR A 139 -6.09 5.21 -22.85
CA THR A 139 -5.63 5.38 -21.46
C THR A 139 -6.15 4.32 -20.49
N GLU A 140 -7.23 3.60 -20.81
CA GLU A 140 -7.80 2.56 -19.93
C GLU A 140 -6.92 1.30 -19.84
N GLU A 141 -6.20 0.96 -20.92
CA GLU A 141 -5.24 -0.16 -20.94
C GLU A 141 -3.94 0.14 -20.19
N VAL A 142 -3.59 1.41 -20.02
CA VAL A 142 -2.32 1.82 -19.42
C VAL A 142 -2.40 1.75 -17.91
N GLN A 143 -1.67 0.81 -17.34
CA GLN A 143 -1.65 0.56 -15.91
C GLN A 143 -0.22 0.42 -15.41
N TYR A 144 -0.03 0.82 -14.16
CA TYR A 144 1.26 0.77 -13.49
C TYR A 144 1.13 0.12 -12.12
N TYR A 145 2.17 -0.58 -11.70
CA TYR A 145 2.42 -0.90 -10.31
C TYR A 145 3.63 -0.11 -9.85
N LEU A 146 3.47 0.71 -8.83
CA LEU A 146 4.62 1.29 -8.14
C LEU A 146 4.93 0.37 -6.96
N ARG A 147 6.16 -0.14 -6.93
CA ARG A 147 6.61 -1.09 -5.92
C ARG A 147 7.81 -0.55 -5.18
N MET A 148 7.78 -0.58 -3.85
CA MET A 148 8.92 -0.20 -3.02
C MET A 148 9.28 -1.35 -2.09
N TYR A 149 10.48 -1.91 -2.29
CA TYR A 149 11.05 -2.84 -1.33
C TYR A 149 11.49 -2.10 -0.08
N MET A 150 11.01 -2.56 1.08
CA MET A 150 11.33 -1.96 2.36
C MET A 150 12.75 -2.30 2.78
N GLN A 151 13.51 -1.27 3.13
CA GLN A 151 14.83 -1.37 3.73
C GLN A 151 14.70 -1.32 5.26
N GLY A 152 15.67 -1.93 5.95
CA GLY A 152 15.63 -2.05 7.40
C GLY A 152 15.02 -3.37 7.88
N PRO A 153 14.97 -3.59 9.20
CA PRO A 153 14.41 -4.81 9.77
C PRO A 153 12.94 -4.95 9.37
N CYS A 154 12.60 -6.08 8.75
CA CYS A 154 11.22 -6.52 8.65
C CYS A 154 11.03 -7.58 9.73
N TYR A 155 10.44 -7.17 10.86
CA TYR A 155 10.11 -8.09 11.94
C TYR A 155 8.94 -8.95 11.48
N ASP A 156 9.05 -10.26 11.67
CA ASP A 156 7.99 -11.20 11.29
C ASP A 156 6.84 -11.11 12.29
N LEU A 157 6.01 -10.08 12.10
CA LEU A 157 4.77 -9.87 12.86
C LEU A 157 3.58 -10.55 12.15
N ASN A 158 3.83 -11.30 11.05
CA ASN A 158 2.81 -11.89 10.16
C ASN A 158 2.21 -13.20 10.68
N HIS A 159 2.37 -13.52 11.95
CA HIS A 159 1.64 -14.63 12.55
C HIS A 159 0.17 -14.28 12.82
N GLY A 160 -0.33 -13.18 12.26
CA GLY A 160 -1.75 -12.92 12.19
C GLY A 160 -2.20 -12.12 10.97
N GLY A 161 -3.00 -12.75 10.11
CA GLY A 161 -3.64 -12.20 8.91
C GLY A 161 -4.69 -11.10 9.13
N SER A 162 -4.44 -10.10 9.97
CA SER A 162 -5.14 -8.83 9.86
C SER A 162 -4.26 -7.66 10.28
N VAL A 163 -3.89 -6.91 9.24
CA VAL A 163 -3.37 -5.54 9.16
C VAL A 163 -1.89 -5.30 9.50
N PRO A 164 -0.99 -5.28 8.49
CA PRO A 164 0.09 -4.29 8.43
C PRO A 164 -0.46 -2.97 7.81
N PRO A 165 0.28 -1.85 7.80
CA PRO A 165 -0.22 -0.59 7.24
C PRO A 165 -0.68 -0.76 5.79
N SER A 166 -1.99 -0.62 5.58
CA SER A 166 -2.74 -0.88 4.34
C SER A 166 -2.65 -2.32 3.78
N ASP A 167 -3.72 -2.78 3.12
CA ASP A 167 -3.82 -4.08 2.41
C ASP A 167 -2.75 -4.32 1.30
N ASN A 168 -1.76 -3.43 1.19
CA ASN A 168 -0.81 -3.34 0.09
C ASN A 168 0.60 -3.86 0.42
N ILE A 169 0.87 -4.27 1.66
CA ILE A 169 2.14 -4.93 2.02
C ILE A 169 2.10 -6.38 1.56
N VAL A 170 3.00 -6.73 0.64
CA VAL A 170 3.11 -8.08 0.10
C VAL A 170 4.50 -8.63 0.41
N ILE A 171 4.54 -9.89 0.84
CA ILE A 171 5.77 -10.62 1.14
C ILE A 171 6.14 -11.44 -0.09
N ASP A 172 7.33 -11.18 -0.66
CA ASP A 172 7.84 -11.98 -1.77
C ASP A 172 8.25 -13.38 -1.28
N LYS A 173 7.43 -14.39 -1.60
CA LYS A 173 7.68 -15.80 -1.25
C LYS A 173 8.57 -16.54 -2.27
N SER A 174 9.02 -15.88 -3.35
CA SER A 174 9.71 -16.52 -4.49
C SER A 174 11.19 -16.87 -4.27
N GLY A 175 11.67 -16.78 -3.02
CA GLY A 175 12.88 -17.49 -2.59
C GLY A 175 14.24 -16.86 -2.93
N LYS A 176 14.31 -15.74 -3.69
CA LYS A 176 15.59 -15.06 -3.99
C LYS A 176 15.86 -13.79 -3.18
N LYS A 177 14.82 -13.14 -2.68
CA LYS A 177 14.89 -12.09 -1.65
C LYS A 177 13.68 -12.24 -0.74
N LYS A 178 13.88 -12.76 0.48
CA LYS A 178 12.88 -12.58 1.55
C LYS A 178 12.86 -11.09 1.90
N GLY A 179 12.06 -10.31 1.18
CA GLY A 179 11.96 -8.86 1.35
C GLY A 179 10.49 -8.45 1.37
N CYS A 180 10.14 -7.62 2.34
CA CYS A 180 8.83 -7.00 2.46
C CYS A 180 8.74 -5.84 1.46
N TYR A 181 7.64 -5.69 0.75
CA TYR A 181 7.42 -4.55 -0.15
C TYR A 181 6.00 -4.01 -0.02
N ILE A 182 5.83 -2.72 -0.31
CA ILE A 182 4.53 -2.08 -0.50
C ILE A 182 4.35 -1.88 -2.01
N GLU A 183 3.18 -2.24 -2.54
CA GLU A 183 2.86 -2.06 -3.96
C GLU A 183 1.49 -1.43 -4.13
N ARG A 184 1.39 -0.41 -4.98
CA ARG A 184 0.11 0.23 -5.33
C ARG A 184 -0.13 0.21 -6.83
N ARG A 185 -1.37 -0.11 -7.21
CA ARG A 185 -1.84 -0.08 -8.60
C ARG A 185 -2.28 1.33 -8.98
N PHE A 186 -1.77 1.83 -10.11
CA PHE A 186 -2.15 3.07 -10.74
C PHE A 186 -2.84 2.73 -12.06
N CYS A 187 -4.12 3.08 -12.20
CA CYS A 187 -4.91 2.84 -13.40
C CYS A 187 -5.62 4.13 -13.84
N PHE A 188 -6.32 4.10 -14.97
CA PHE A 188 -7.11 5.22 -15.44
C PHE A 188 -8.16 5.67 -14.40
N GLY A 189 -8.47 6.97 -14.40
CA GLY A 189 -9.50 7.58 -13.55
C GLY A 189 -9.12 7.79 -12.08
N VAL A 190 -7.95 7.30 -11.62
CA VAL A 190 -7.51 7.50 -10.23
C VAL A 190 -6.89 8.88 -10.03
N ASN A 191 -7.13 9.49 -8.87
CA ASN A 191 -6.42 10.69 -8.45
C ASN A 191 -4.97 10.33 -8.08
N ARG A 192 -4.05 10.45 -9.04
CA ARG A 192 -2.65 10.07 -8.87
C ARG A 192 -1.95 10.84 -7.74
N GLN A 193 -2.33 12.10 -7.50
CA GLN A 193 -1.76 12.90 -6.41
C GLN A 193 -2.11 12.29 -5.05
N GLU A 194 -3.38 11.95 -4.87
CA GLU A 194 -3.89 11.32 -3.65
C GLU A 194 -3.27 9.94 -3.45
N LEU A 195 -3.21 9.12 -4.50
CA LEU A 195 -2.63 7.78 -4.44
C LEU A 195 -1.13 7.79 -4.11
N CYS A 196 -0.38 8.75 -4.66
CA CYS A 196 1.03 8.96 -4.28
C CYS A 196 1.18 9.41 -2.83
N GLN A 197 0.30 10.27 -2.34
CA GLN A 197 0.32 10.69 -0.94
C GLN A 197 0.02 9.50 0.00
N GLN A 198 -0.94 8.65 -0.35
CA GLN A 198 -1.24 7.43 0.38
C GLN A 198 -0.04 6.49 0.40
N PHE A 199 0.60 6.25 -0.76
CA PHE A 199 1.81 5.42 -0.80
C PHE A 199 2.92 6.01 0.08
N TYR A 200 3.15 7.32 0.02
CA TYR A 200 4.12 7.98 0.88
C TYR A 200 3.80 7.77 2.36
N ASN A 201 2.53 7.90 2.75
CA ASN A 201 2.09 7.67 4.12
C ASN A 201 2.32 6.22 4.57
N ASP A 202 1.98 5.21 3.74
CA ASP A 202 2.18 3.80 4.08
C ASP A 202 3.66 3.49 4.36
N VAL A 203 4.56 4.05 3.54
CA VAL A 203 6.02 3.87 3.70
C VAL A 203 6.50 4.51 5.00
N MET A 204 6.01 5.72 5.31
CA MET A 204 6.37 6.42 6.55
C MET A 204 5.83 5.70 7.80
N GLU A 205 4.59 5.23 7.74
CA GLU A 205 3.97 4.46 8.82
C GLU A 205 4.71 3.14 9.05
N PHE A 206 5.00 2.37 8.00
CA PHE A 206 5.78 1.14 8.11
C PHE A 206 7.08 1.37 8.88
N HIS A 207 7.87 2.36 8.48
CA HIS A 207 9.16 2.58 9.13
C HIS A 207 9.00 3.09 10.58
N GLN A 208 7.96 3.88 10.91
CA GLN A 208 7.65 4.28 12.30
C GLN A 208 7.26 3.08 13.18
N LEU A 209 6.44 2.16 12.64
CA LEU A 209 5.99 0.96 13.35
C LEU A 209 7.14 -0.01 13.63
N MET A 210 8.11 -0.06 12.71
CA MET A 210 9.31 -0.90 12.83
C MET A 210 10.49 -0.20 13.55
N ASP A 211 10.33 1.05 13.98
CA ASP A 211 11.41 1.93 14.47
C ASP A 211 12.69 1.84 13.61
N SER A 212 12.53 1.87 12.29
CA SER A 212 13.61 1.64 11.34
C SER A 212 13.88 2.84 10.44
N TYR A 213 14.92 2.74 9.60
CA TYR A 213 15.23 3.70 8.54
C TYR A 213 15.50 2.95 7.25
N GLY A 214 15.36 3.66 6.12
CA GLY A 214 15.51 3.07 4.80
C GLY A 214 14.73 3.85 3.75
N ASN A 215 14.96 3.60 2.47
CA ASN A 215 14.17 4.19 1.38
C ASN A 215 14.06 5.74 1.43
N GLY A 216 15.10 6.42 1.91
CA GLY A 216 15.10 7.89 2.09
C GLY A 216 14.40 8.39 3.36
N VAL A 217 13.82 7.49 4.16
CA VAL A 217 13.22 7.79 5.47
C VAL A 217 14.29 7.95 6.54
N ASN A 218 14.23 9.07 7.26
CA ASN A 218 15.14 9.46 8.34
C ASN A 218 14.38 10.25 9.43
N LYS A 219 15.06 10.63 10.51
CA LYS A 219 14.46 11.42 11.61
C LYS A 219 13.81 12.72 11.14
N GLY A 220 14.46 13.42 10.20
CA GLY A 220 13.96 14.67 9.65
C GLY A 220 12.68 14.46 8.85
N THR A 221 12.63 13.43 8.00
CA THR A 221 11.43 13.13 7.21
C THR A 221 10.28 12.66 8.10
N TYR A 222 10.54 11.88 9.15
CA TYR A 222 9.51 11.51 10.12
C TYR A 222 8.89 12.71 10.79
N GLN A 223 9.73 13.65 11.22
CA GLN A 223 9.23 14.85 11.89
C GLN A 223 8.40 15.70 10.95
N ALA A 224 8.88 15.93 9.72
CA ALA A 224 8.17 16.70 8.71
C ALA A 224 6.84 16.05 8.31
N TRP A 225 6.82 14.72 8.16
CA TRP A 225 5.60 13.97 7.88
C TRP A 225 4.59 14.10 9.03
N ALA A 226 5.01 13.85 10.27
CA ALA A 226 4.14 13.96 11.44
C ALA A 226 3.56 15.38 11.61
N GLU A 227 4.38 16.42 11.42
CA GLU A 227 3.91 17.81 11.43
C GLU A 227 2.89 18.10 10.33
N ASN A 228 3.12 17.58 9.12
CA ASN A 228 2.16 17.71 8.03
C ASN A 228 0.84 16.98 8.35
N GLN A 229 0.89 15.75 8.89
CA GLN A 229 -0.32 15.03 9.32
C GLN A 229 -1.09 15.81 10.38
N LEU A 230 -0.41 16.30 11.44
CA LEU A 230 -1.04 17.11 12.48
C LEU A 230 -1.66 18.41 11.93
N ARG A 231 -1.01 19.04 10.95
CA ARG A 231 -1.55 20.22 10.25
C ARG A 231 -2.80 19.87 9.43
N LEU A 232 -2.81 18.74 8.74
CA LEU A 232 -3.96 18.27 7.95
C LEU A 232 -5.13 17.83 8.86
N VAL A 233 -4.85 17.32 10.05
CA VAL A 233 -5.89 16.92 11.01
C VAL A 233 -6.62 18.14 11.58
N LYS A 234 -5.91 19.24 11.86
CA LYS A 234 -6.48 20.44 12.50
C LYS A 234 -7.79 20.96 11.85
N PRO A 235 -7.90 21.16 10.53
CA PRO A 235 -9.12 21.67 9.91
C PRO A 235 -10.27 20.65 9.85
N LEU A 236 -10.06 19.34 10.10
CA LEU A 236 -11.11 18.33 9.96
C LEU A 236 -12.37 18.64 10.79
N LEU A 237 -12.18 19.26 11.97
CA LEU A 237 -13.25 19.62 12.90
C LEU A 237 -14.13 20.76 12.39
N ASP A 238 -13.57 21.62 11.54
CA ASP A 238 -14.19 22.85 11.07
C ASP A 238 -14.68 22.75 9.61
N LEU A 239 -14.55 21.56 8.98
CA LEU A 239 -14.95 21.37 7.60
C LEU A 239 -16.49 21.29 7.44
N PRO A 240 -17.08 22.15 6.59
CA PRO A 240 -18.53 22.30 6.48
C PRO A 240 -19.22 21.23 5.62
N SER A 241 -18.48 20.42 4.85
CA SER A 241 -19.04 19.37 4.00
C SER A 241 -18.36 18.02 4.18
N GLU A 242 -19.15 16.96 4.09
CA GLU A 242 -18.68 15.57 4.16
C GLU A 242 -17.68 15.26 3.06
N GLU A 243 -17.94 15.66 1.82
CA GLU A 243 -17.02 15.44 0.69
C GLU A 243 -15.61 16.02 0.93
N LYS A 244 -15.51 17.22 1.52
CA LYS A 244 -14.21 17.83 1.86
C LYS A 244 -13.54 17.08 3.01
N ARG A 245 -14.32 16.62 3.98
CA ARG A 245 -13.84 15.81 5.09
C ARG A 245 -13.29 14.48 4.58
N ASP A 246 -14.04 13.78 3.74
CA ASP A 246 -13.65 12.50 3.15
C ASP A 246 -12.41 12.64 2.26
N SER A 247 -12.35 13.70 1.45
CA SER A 247 -11.17 13.99 0.63
C SER A 247 -9.92 14.21 1.48
N LEU A 248 -10.05 14.91 2.61
CA LEU A 248 -8.95 15.14 3.55
C LEU A 248 -8.57 13.86 4.30
N LEU A 249 -9.56 13.04 4.67
CA LEU A 249 -9.36 11.74 5.29
C LEU A 249 -8.53 10.81 4.42
N LYS A 250 -8.78 10.77 3.11
CA LYS A 250 -8.00 9.97 2.15
C LYS A 250 -6.53 10.36 2.08
N LEU A 251 -6.15 11.55 2.54
CA LEU A 251 -4.76 12.03 2.59
C LEU A 251 -4.09 11.77 3.93
N LEU A 252 -4.85 11.38 4.96
CA LEU A 252 -4.33 11.10 6.29
C LEU A 252 -3.81 9.66 6.35
N GLY A 253 -2.56 9.51 6.80
CA GLY A 253 -1.94 8.22 7.03
C GLY A 253 -2.09 7.69 8.45
N VAL A 254 -2.97 8.31 9.24
CA VAL A 254 -3.01 8.15 10.70
C VAL A 254 -4.43 8.06 11.25
N ARG A 255 -5.46 7.88 10.40
CA ARG A 255 -6.85 7.79 10.85
C ARG A 255 -7.53 6.58 10.23
N ASP A 256 -8.17 5.80 11.09
CA ASP A 256 -9.11 4.72 10.77
C ASP A 256 -10.22 4.74 11.84
N ASP A 257 -11.36 4.13 11.53
CA ASP A 257 -12.66 4.32 12.20
C ASP A 257 -12.83 3.50 13.49
N TYR A 258 -11.95 2.51 13.75
CA TYR A 258 -12.01 1.64 14.95
C TYR A 258 -10.66 1.42 15.65
N THR A 259 -9.57 1.38 14.88
CA THR A 259 -8.19 1.25 15.36
C THR A 259 -7.31 2.21 14.58
N GLY A 260 -6.98 3.36 15.18
CA GLY A 260 -6.22 4.43 14.50
C GLY A 260 -4.74 4.47 14.89
N SER A 261 -3.98 5.35 14.25
CA SER A 261 -2.58 5.65 14.60
C SER A 261 -2.47 7.09 15.12
N ILE A 262 -1.88 7.30 16.29
CA ILE A 262 -1.79 8.63 16.93
C ILE A 262 -0.35 9.03 17.23
N PHE A 263 -0.03 10.31 17.09
CA PHE A 263 1.28 10.82 17.45
C PHE A 263 1.38 11.16 18.94
N ILE A 264 2.46 10.71 19.56
CA ILE A 264 2.88 11.11 20.90
C ILE A 264 4.19 11.91 20.84
N ASP A 265 4.28 12.92 21.70
CA ASP A 265 5.50 13.67 21.95
C ASP A 265 6.29 13.03 23.09
N THR A 266 7.43 12.43 22.73
CA THR A 266 8.32 11.80 23.71
C THR A 266 9.20 12.80 24.49
N GLY A 267 9.07 14.09 24.22
CA GLY A 267 10.04 15.12 24.62
C GLY A 267 11.29 15.13 23.74
N MET A 268 11.36 14.22 22.75
CA MET A 268 12.42 14.10 21.76
C MET A 268 11.81 13.91 20.38
N LYS A 269 12.41 14.56 19.37
CA LYS A 269 12.05 14.37 17.97
C LYS A 269 12.71 13.11 17.38
N PRO A 270 12.09 12.44 16.41
CA PRO A 270 10.75 12.72 15.85
C PRO A 270 9.62 12.27 16.79
N TYR A 271 8.41 12.83 16.57
CA TYR A 271 7.17 12.28 17.13
C TYR A 271 7.10 10.77 16.88
N MET A 272 6.53 10.03 17.83
CA MET A 272 6.34 8.59 17.71
C MET A 272 4.87 8.32 17.37
N LEU A 273 4.64 7.53 16.33
CA LEU A 273 3.32 7.00 16.03
C LEU A 273 3.02 5.81 16.94
N VAL A 274 1.83 5.71 17.51
CA VAL A 274 1.39 4.56 18.32
C VAL A 274 -0.05 4.20 17.96
N THR A 275 -0.44 2.94 18.14
CA THR A 275 -1.80 2.50 17.84
C THR A 275 -2.76 2.99 18.92
N LEU A 276 -3.93 3.45 18.53
CA LEU A 276 -5.06 3.81 19.38
C LEU A 276 -6.20 2.85 19.09
N SER A 277 -6.73 2.23 20.14
CA SER A 277 -7.91 1.37 20.04
C SER A 277 -8.96 1.80 21.08
N GLU A 278 -10.18 1.98 20.59
CA GLU A 278 -11.36 2.28 21.39
C GLU A 278 -12.07 0.97 21.67
N LYS A 279 -11.96 0.48 22.92
CA LYS A 279 -12.43 -0.87 23.25
C LYS A 279 -13.96 -1.01 23.24
N GLU A 280 -14.70 0.10 23.27
CA GLU A 280 -16.16 0.13 23.22
C GLU A 280 -16.62 1.45 22.59
N GLU A 281 -17.38 1.37 21.48
CA GLU A 281 -18.04 2.52 20.84
C GLU A 281 -18.78 3.36 21.90
N GLY A 282 -18.45 4.66 22.00
CA GLY A 282 -19.17 5.60 22.84
C GLY A 282 -18.78 5.67 24.33
N SER A 283 -17.81 4.87 24.80
CA SER A 283 -17.34 4.94 26.20
C SER A 283 -16.40 6.11 26.49
N GLY A 284 -15.79 6.71 25.47
CA GLY A 284 -14.72 7.70 25.59
C GLY A 284 -13.41 7.15 26.18
N ALA A 285 -13.36 5.85 26.50
CA ALA A 285 -12.20 5.18 27.06
C ALA A 285 -11.39 4.49 25.96
N TYR A 286 -10.18 4.97 25.73
CA TYR A 286 -9.28 4.41 24.72
C TYR A 286 -7.98 3.89 25.36
N ASN A 287 -7.32 2.96 24.68
CA ASN A 287 -6.00 2.46 25.05
C ASN A 287 -5.00 2.77 23.94
N LEU A 288 -3.74 2.93 24.32
CA LEU A 288 -2.66 3.04 23.35
C LEU A 288 -1.82 1.77 23.38
N PHE A 289 -1.39 1.34 22.20
CA PHE A 289 -0.61 0.14 22.02
C PHE A 289 0.69 0.43 21.28
N PHE A 290 1.73 -0.30 21.67
CA PHE A 290 3.06 -0.24 21.07
C PHE A 290 3.38 -1.60 20.46
N THR A 291 3.97 -1.57 19.27
CA THR A 291 4.70 -2.73 18.76
C THR A 291 5.94 -2.98 19.62
N TYR A 292 6.54 -4.17 19.54
CA TYR A 292 7.79 -4.43 20.27
C TYR A 292 8.94 -3.50 19.85
N PRO A 293 9.18 -3.24 18.55
CA PRO A 293 10.18 -2.25 18.13
C PRO A 293 9.92 -0.85 18.70
N GLN A 294 8.66 -0.38 18.71
CA GLN A 294 8.31 0.91 19.30
C GLN A 294 8.55 0.94 20.81
N LEU A 295 8.21 -0.13 21.53
CA LEU A 295 8.47 -0.22 22.96
C LEU A 295 9.97 -0.21 23.25
N HIS A 296 10.78 -0.93 22.47
CA HIS A 296 12.24 -0.91 22.57
C HIS A 296 12.78 0.52 22.42
N ALA A 297 12.38 1.20 21.36
CA ALA A 297 12.72 2.59 21.07
C ALA A 297 12.31 3.52 22.21
N PHE A 298 11.08 3.36 22.71
CA PHE A 298 10.51 4.19 23.76
C PHE A 298 11.23 3.98 25.11
N CYS A 299 11.64 2.74 25.43
CA CYS A 299 12.44 2.44 26.62
C CYS A 299 13.80 3.13 26.57
N LEU A 300 14.49 3.07 25.42
CA LEU A 300 15.75 3.79 25.21
C LEU A 300 15.58 5.30 25.35
N ARG A 301 14.56 5.88 24.71
CA ARG A 301 14.23 7.32 24.83
C ARG A 301 13.84 7.72 26.25
N SER A 302 13.32 6.78 27.05
CA SER A 302 12.99 6.99 28.46
C SER A 302 14.21 6.88 29.39
N GLY A 303 15.40 6.60 28.86
CA GLY A 303 16.65 6.49 29.63
C GLY A 303 16.86 5.13 30.30
N LEU A 304 16.10 4.10 29.91
CA LEU A 304 16.28 2.75 30.42
C LEU A 304 17.44 2.04 29.72
N GLN A 305 18.12 1.17 30.46
CA GLN A 305 19.10 0.25 29.88
C GLN A 305 18.37 -0.95 29.27
N VAL A 306 18.50 -1.11 27.96
CA VAL A 306 17.87 -2.17 27.19
C VAL A 306 18.95 -3.07 26.59
N GLN A 307 18.76 -4.39 26.69
CA GLN A 307 19.63 -5.41 26.09
C GLN A 307 18.91 -6.10 24.95
N GLY A 308 19.54 -6.24 23.79
CA GLY A 308 18.89 -6.72 22.56
C GLY A 308 18.40 -5.56 21.68
N ALA A 309 17.71 -5.90 20.58
CA ALA A 309 17.34 -4.96 19.54
C ALA A 309 15.99 -5.31 18.91
N GLY A 310 15.24 -4.28 18.51
CA GLY A 310 14.03 -4.47 17.72
C GLY A 310 12.93 -5.18 18.48
N ASP A 311 12.51 -6.33 17.96
CA ASP A 311 11.41 -7.12 18.50
C ASP A 311 11.82 -8.10 19.60
N HIS A 312 13.11 -8.37 19.82
CA HIS A 312 13.61 -9.19 20.92
C HIS A 312 14.57 -8.42 21.83
N PHE A 313 14.09 -8.08 23.02
CA PHE A 313 14.89 -7.34 23.99
C PHE A 313 14.48 -7.58 25.44
N ARG A 314 15.38 -7.21 26.34
CA ARG A 314 15.22 -7.23 27.79
C ARG A 314 15.41 -5.85 28.37
N VAL A 315 14.61 -5.51 29.37
CA VAL A 315 14.69 -4.22 30.06
C VAL A 315 14.38 -4.40 31.55
N LYS A 316 15.12 -3.69 32.41
CA LYS A 316 14.73 -3.54 33.81
C LYS A 316 13.83 -2.31 33.93
N GLY A 317 12.57 -2.53 34.29
CA GLY A 317 11.60 -1.47 34.48
C GLY A 317 11.91 -0.61 35.70
N VAL A 318 11.29 0.57 35.77
CA VAL A 318 11.36 1.46 36.94
C VAL A 318 10.72 0.81 38.19
N ASP A 319 9.84 -0.18 37.99
CA ASP A 319 9.27 -1.00 39.06
C ASP A 319 10.25 -2.07 39.61
N GLY A 320 11.49 -2.08 39.12
CA GLY A 320 12.57 -2.97 39.54
C GLY A 320 12.50 -4.37 38.93
N ARG A 321 11.49 -4.69 38.12
CA ARG A 321 11.33 -6.01 37.51
C ARG A 321 12.07 -6.10 36.17
N HIS A 322 12.48 -7.31 35.82
CA HIS A 322 13.10 -7.63 34.53
C HIS A 322 12.04 -8.13 33.55
N TYR A 323 11.98 -7.51 32.39
CA TYR A 323 11.07 -7.84 31.30
C TYR A 323 11.84 -8.40 30.11
N GLU A 324 11.24 -9.36 29.40
CA GLU A 324 11.71 -9.83 28.10
C GLU A 324 10.54 -9.91 27.12
N PHE A 325 10.72 -9.31 25.95
CA PHE A 325 9.76 -9.26 24.86
C PHE A 325 10.36 -9.97 23.64
N SER A 326 9.52 -10.64 22.86
CA SER A 326 9.90 -11.30 21.61
C SER A 326 8.66 -11.54 20.75
N SER A 327 8.76 -11.32 19.44
CA SER A 327 7.78 -11.81 18.45
C SER A 327 7.59 -13.33 18.52
N GLN A 328 8.63 -14.07 18.95
CA GLN A 328 8.58 -15.53 19.16
C GLN A 328 7.75 -15.94 20.39
N PHE A 329 7.32 -14.99 21.22
CA PHE A 329 6.42 -15.26 22.34
C PHE A 329 4.94 -15.20 21.94
N TYR A 330 4.67 -15.40 20.66
CA TYR A 330 3.36 -15.62 20.08
C TYR A 330 3.18 -17.08 19.66
N LYS A 331 1.97 -17.61 19.82
CA LYS A 331 1.59 -18.96 19.37
C LYS A 331 0.18 -18.96 18.82
N GLU A 332 0.06 -19.25 17.52
CA GLU A 332 -1.23 -19.53 16.86
C GLU A 332 -1.85 -20.79 17.43
N LYS A 333 -3.15 -20.75 17.74
CA LYS A 333 -3.90 -21.95 18.09
C LYS A 333 -4.42 -22.61 16.82
N LYS A 334 -3.91 -23.82 16.53
CA LYS A 334 -4.34 -24.60 15.37
C LYS A 334 -5.85 -24.91 15.42
N GLY A 335 -6.55 -24.57 14.34
CA GLY A 335 -7.96 -24.88 14.15
C GLY A 335 -8.94 -23.87 14.76
N ALA A 336 -8.45 -22.78 15.34
CA ALA A 336 -9.29 -21.66 15.75
C ALA A 336 -9.59 -20.74 14.55
N ILE A 337 -10.79 -20.15 14.54
CA ILE A 337 -11.14 -19.06 13.60
C ILE A 337 -11.10 -17.77 14.42
N GLY A 338 -10.04 -16.97 14.27
CA GLY A 338 -9.87 -15.67 14.91
C GLY A 338 -8.82 -15.59 16.03
N TRP A 339 -8.48 -14.35 16.41
CA TRP A 339 -7.37 -13.98 17.31
C TRP A 339 -7.62 -14.27 18.79
N ASP A 340 -8.88 -14.43 19.18
CA ASP A 340 -9.30 -14.52 20.59
C ASP A 340 -8.75 -15.77 21.30
N GLU A 341 -8.28 -16.75 20.54
CA GLU A 341 -7.75 -18.01 21.07
C GLU A 341 -6.22 -18.14 20.99
N ASP A 342 -5.53 -17.15 20.41
CA ASP A 342 -4.07 -17.15 20.30
C ASP A 342 -3.40 -16.76 21.61
N VAL A 343 -2.15 -17.22 21.77
CA VAL A 343 -1.39 -16.96 23.00
C VAL A 343 -0.25 -15.99 22.70
N CYS A 344 -0.39 -14.76 23.21
CA CYS A 344 0.69 -13.77 23.27
C CYS A 344 1.14 -13.57 24.73
N TYR A 345 2.45 -13.56 24.97
CA TYR A 345 3.02 -13.35 26.31
C TYR A 345 4.35 -12.62 26.29
N PHE A 346 4.75 -12.11 27.45
CA PHE A 346 6.11 -11.64 27.72
C PHE A 346 6.64 -12.31 28.99
N LEU A 347 7.95 -12.24 29.24
CA LEU A 347 8.52 -12.73 30.50
C LEU A 347 8.70 -11.59 31.49
N ARG A 348 8.29 -11.81 32.74
CA ARG A 348 8.53 -10.93 33.87
C ARG A 348 9.25 -11.70 34.96
N ASN A 349 10.50 -11.33 35.25
CA ASN A 349 11.42 -12.07 36.11
C ASN A 349 11.49 -13.56 35.71
N GLY A 350 11.56 -13.83 34.41
CA GLY A 350 11.60 -15.18 33.83
C GLY A 350 10.27 -15.94 33.82
N ARG A 351 9.19 -15.38 34.39
CA ARG A 351 7.86 -16.01 34.38
C ARG A 351 7.00 -15.48 33.25
N LYS A 352 6.25 -16.36 32.59
CA LYS A 352 5.31 -16.00 31.53
C LYS A 352 4.15 -15.16 32.09
N VAL A 353 3.86 -14.05 31.42
CA VAL A 353 2.70 -13.20 31.67
C VAL A 353 1.92 -13.06 30.38
N LEU A 354 0.68 -13.55 30.37
CA LEU A 354 -0.21 -13.49 29.20
C LEU A 354 -0.66 -12.04 28.96
N VAL A 355 -0.67 -11.62 27.70
CA VAL A 355 -1.23 -10.33 27.28
C VAL A 355 -2.74 -10.49 27.19
N LYS A 356 -3.49 -9.76 28.01
CA LYS A 356 -4.97 -9.78 27.99
C LYS A 356 -5.52 -8.78 26.98
N GLY A 357 -6.58 -9.16 26.26
CA GLY A 357 -7.22 -8.30 25.25
C GLY A 357 -6.28 -7.99 24.10
N PHE A 358 -5.49 -8.99 23.70
CA PHE A 358 -4.67 -9.01 22.52
C PHE A 358 -5.59 -9.27 21.32
N TYR A 359 -5.61 -8.34 20.36
CA TYR A 359 -6.39 -8.48 19.13
C TYR A 359 -5.49 -8.71 17.91
N THR A 360 -4.26 -8.22 17.95
CA THR A 360 -3.28 -8.43 16.88
C THR A 360 -1.85 -8.50 17.43
N PRO A 361 -0.92 -9.19 16.72
CA PRO A 361 0.53 -9.12 16.97
C PRO A 361 1.13 -7.71 16.93
N TYR A 362 0.38 -6.72 16.45
CA TYR A 362 0.80 -5.32 16.34
C TYR A 362 0.41 -4.50 17.57
N GLU A 363 -0.68 -4.86 18.26
CA GLU A 363 -1.19 -4.20 19.47
C GLU A 363 -0.69 -4.88 20.76
N CYS A 364 0.60 -5.25 20.79
CA CYS A 364 1.09 -6.17 21.81
C CYS A 364 1.14 -5.59 23.22
N ILE A 365 1.46 -4.31 23.39
CA ILE A 365 1.74 -3.74 24.72
C ILE A 365 0.94 -2.48 24.98
N SER A 366 0.03 -2.56 25.96
CA SER A 366 -0.81 -1.44 26.36
C SER A 366 -0.04 -0.37 27.13
N ASP A 367 -0.54 0.87 27.07
CA ASP A 367 -0.01 2.03 27.79
C ASP A 367 0.12 1.82 29.30
N VAL A 368 -0.72 0.96 29.89
CA VAL A 368 -0.62 0.57 31.30
C VAL A 368 0.70 -0.14 31.60
N LEU A 369 1.08 -1.11 30.77
CA LEU A 369 2.34 -1.82 30.94
C LEU A 369 3.53 -0.93 30.57
N VAL A 370 3.40 -0.08 29.54
CA VAL A 370 4.43 0.92 29.20
C VAL A 370 4.69 1.85 30.39
N ARG A 371 3.65 2.37 31.04
CA ARG A 371 3.77 3.21 32.24
C ARG A 371 4.43 2.45 33.38
N GLN A 372 4.11 1.17 33.57
CA GLN A 372 4.75 0.36 34.60
C GLN A 372 6.26 0.18 34.36
N ILE A 373 6.67 -0.04 33.11
CA ILE A 373 8.07 -0.26 32.75
C ILE A 373 8.86 1.05 32.80
N THR A 374 8.28 2.15 32.29
CA THR A 374 9.01 3.40 32.04
C THR A 374 8.71 4.52 33.03
N GLY A 375 7.63 4.41 33.80
CA GLY A 375 7.10 5.49 34.64
C GLY A 375 6.40 6.61 33.87
N ARG A 376 6.37 6.55 32.52
CA ARG A 376 5.81 7.61 31.66
C ARG A 376 4.32 7.40 31.45
N ASP A 377 3.55 8.48 31.59
CA ASP A 377 2.12 8.50 31.28
C ASP A 377 1.91 8.84 29.81
N VAL A 378 1.86 7.82 28.95
CA VAL A 378 1.77 7.98 27.48
C VAL A 378 0.53 8.76 27.06
N LYS A 379 -0.58 8.62 27.79
CA LYS A 379 -1.81 9.37 27.49
C LYS A 379 -1.62 10.88 27.63
N LYS A 380 -0.72 11.35 28.50
CA LYS A 380 -0.39 12.79 28.60
C LYS A 380 0.54 13.29 27.50
N MET A 381 1.10 12.39 26.70
CA MET A 381 2.06 12.69 25.65
C MET A 381 1.40 12.82 24.28
N VAL A 382 0.12 12.46 24.16
CA VAL A 382 -0.66 12.59 22.92
C VAL A 382 -0.71 14.03 22.45
N VAL A 383 -0.39 14.26 21.17
CA VAL A 383 -0.49 15.59 20.56
C VAL A 383 -1.97 15.88 20.26
N SER A 384 -2.51 16.90 20.93
CA SER A 384 -3.95 17.16 21.12
C SER A 384 -4.78 17.42 19.85
N GLY A 385 -4.19 17.43 18.66
CA GLY A 385 -4.92 17.56 17.39
C GLY A 385 -5.76 16.33 17.02
N GLN A 386 -5.39 15.13 17.47
CA GLN A 386 -6.06 13.87 17.07
C GLN A 386 -7.13 13.38 18.06
N ARG A 387 -7.13 13.83 19.32
CA ARG A 387 -8.11 13.41 20.36
C ARG A 387 -9.51 14.02 20.19
N SER A 388 -9.62 15.23 19.66
CA SER A 388 -10.89 15.96 19.57
C SER A 388 -11.81 15.44 18.45
N LEU A 389 -11.33 14.52 17.61
CA LEU A 389 -12.06 13.96 16.46
C LEU A 389 -12.82 12.67 16.78
N ASN A 390 -12.53 12.03 17.92
CA ASN A 390 -13.15 10.76 18.33
C ASN A 390 -14.31 10.96 19.33
N GLY A 391 -14.66 12.21 19.65
CA GLY A 391 -15.80 12.55 20.52
C GLY A 391 -17.07 12.97 19.77
N GLN A 392 -17.01 13.08 18.43
CA GLN A 392 -18.19 13.27 17.62
C GLN A 392 -18.53 11.93 16.97
N THR A 393 -19.54 11.26 17.52
CA THR A 393 -20.36 10.35 16.72
C THR A 393 -20.88 11.15 15.53
N PHE A 394 -20.30 10.91 14.36
CA PHE A 394 -20.84 11.43 13.11
C PHE A 394 -22.26 10.87 12.98
N GLY A 395 -23.24 11.77 13.09
CA GLY A 395 -24.63 11.42 13.32
C GLY A 395 -25.17 10.44 12.30
N ARG A 396 -25.85 9.40 12.77
CA ARG A 396 -26.92 8.77 11.98
C ARG A 396 -27.90 9.88 11.62
N GLY A 397 -28.11 10.09 10.33
CA GLY A 397 -29.28 10.83 9.84
C GLY A 397 -30.56 10.21 10.42
N PRO A 398 -31.61 11.01 10.63
CA PRO A 398 -32.87 10.50 11.16
C PRO A 398 -33.48 9.52 10.14
N ASN A 399 -33.79 8.31 10.60
CA ASN A 399 -34.80 7.46 9.96
C ASN A 399 -36.18 7.84 10.47
#